data_AF-A0A8H5K5C4-F1
#
_entry.id   AF-A0A8H5K5C4-F1
#
_cell.length_a   1.000
_cell.length_b   1.000
_cell.length_c   1.000
_cell.angle_alpha   90.00
_cell.angle_beta   90.00
_cell.angle_gamma   90.00
#
_symmetry.space_group_name_H-M   'P 1'
#
loop_
_entity.id
_entity.type
_entity.pdbx_description
1 polymer ?
#
loop_
_entity_poly.entity_id
_entity_poly.type
_entity_poly.pdbx_seq_one_letter_code
_entity_poly.pdbx_strand_id
1 'polypeptide(L)'
;MTFGEDSRSLDRDAPDEASALKARKACSGLKVVEERLSIVTDGDMDFGAVGMFSGVSDQSPEPTPDGPLWNAIVLLQRCSPAVPSSIWQRDTIESLWSSRGPPDVLEIAPQFFTVLCNAIAQLSIPSSEIGTPRESTVSQEEWAFQTVLGIVLAGLLTEGNIKETGNWIAIGYRLMLDYCPAHVDDTSREWRKLFSGIQIVDLEHSSIYLSCPVIPIEAPLPILRMSPLDQLYKLSRMMHTGLSHFTGRRLPTIWSCFQESSLSYHGSATSFTAIDGILIKDWAKQLDDWLQEFKGKMTEPDDQSSKLVLRQYVLHRLLVLSIYHPARSGNLWAHSITSNEQEELLLSARATLKLHQHDDSIWANWDLIMITWAALIVLQGLQGGVGEIDGNIIDVHARSKR
;
A
#
# COMPACT_ATOMS: atom_id res chain seq x y z
N MET A 1 -21.75 -44.46 -52.67
CA MET A 1 -21.31 -43.06 -52.90
C MET A 1 -22.15 -42.21 -51.98
N THR A 2 -21.55 -41.81 -50.87
CA THR A 2 -22.18 -41.28 -49.66
C THR A 2 -22.52 -39.80 -49.77
N PHE A 3 -23.61 -39.45 -49.12
CA PHE A 3 -24.27 -38.14 -49.06
C PHE A 3 -23.56 -37.18 -48.09
N GLY A 4 -23.72 -35.88 -48.39
CA GLY A 4 -23.57 -34.65 -47.59
C GLY A 4 -22.97 -34.73 -46.17
N GLU A 5 -21.85 -34.03 -46.01
CA GLU A 5 -21.34 -33.56 -44.71
C GLU A 5 -21.37 -32.03 -44.66
N ASP A 6 -21.84 -31.55 -43.51
CA ASP A 6 -21.83 -30.18 -43.01
C ASP A 6 -20.44 -29.55 -43.08
N SER A 7 -20.38 -28.25 -43.41
CA SER A 7 -19.22 -27.40 -43.09
C SER A 7 -19.74 -26.00 -42.79
N ARG A 8 -19.99 -25.77 -41.50
CA ARG A 8 -20.22 -24.45 -40.91
C ARG A 8 -19.02 -23.54 -41.19
N SER A 9 -19.31 -22.30 -41.56
CA SER A 9 -18.38 -21.18 -41.57
C SER A 9 -17.77 -21.01 -40.17
N LEU A 10 -16.44 -20.97 -40.12
CA LEU A 10 -15.66 -20.59 -38.95
C LEU A 10 -15.92 -19.13 -38.60
N ASP A 11 -16.50 -18.91 -37.42
CA ASP A 11 -16.54 -17.62 -36.75
C ASP A 11 -15.12 -17.10 -36.53
N ARG A 12 -14.91 -15.86 -36.98
CA ARG A 12 -13.80 -15.00 -36.62
C ARG A 12 -14.22 -14.14 -35.43
N ASP A 13 -13.24 -13.87 -34.58
CA ASP A 13 -13.20 -12.80 -33.57
C ASP A 13 -14.00 -13.03 -32.27
N ALA A 14 -13.43 -13.84 -31.39
CA ALA A 14 -13.59 -13.66 -29.94
C ALA A 14 -12.24 -13.12 -29.40
N PRO A 15 -12.18 -11.96 -28.72
CA PRO A 15 -10.95 -11.49 -28.11
C PRO A 15 -10.61 -12.38 -26.91
N ASP A 16 -9.34 -12.80 -26.85
CA ASP A 16 -8.74 -13.66 -25.83
C ASP A 16 -9.05 -13.16 -24.40
N GLU A 17 -9.97 -13.84 -23.72
CA GLU A 17 -10.28 -13.70 -22.29
C GLU A 17 -9.03 -13.84 -21.40
N ALA A 18 -7.98 -14.50 -21.90
CA ALA A 18 -6.69 -14.66 -21.23
C ALA A 18 -5.87 -13.36 -21.14
N SER A 19 -6.08 -12.40 -22.06
CA SER A 19 -5.44 -11.07 -22.04
C SER A 19 -6.11 -10.14 -21.02
N ALA A 20 -7.44 -10.20 -20.95
CA ALA A 20 -8.24 -9.45 -19.98
C ALA A 20 -8.02 -9.94 -18.53
N LEU A 21 -7.74 -11.24 -18.35
CA LEU A 21 -7.41 -11.82 -17.05
C LEU A 21 -5.96 -11.55 -16.59
N LYS A 22 -5.05 -11.25 -17.54
CA LYS A 22 -3.67 -10.82 -17.25
C LYS A 22 -3.58 -9.34 -16.88
N ALA A 23 -4.35 -8.47 -17.54
CA ALA A 23 -4.47 -7.04 -17.17
C ALA A 23 -5.13 -6.84 -15.78
N ARG A 24 -6.02 -7.77 -15.39
CA ARG A 24 -6.66 -7.80 -14.05
C ARG A 24 -5.73 -8.22 -12.90
N LYS A 25 -4.48 -8.61 -13.18
CA LYS A 25 -3.53 -9.20 -12.22
C LYS A 25 -2.39 -8.28 -11.79
N ALA A 26 -2.41 -7.00 -12.17
CA ALA A 26 -1.32 -6.03 -11.92
C ALA A 26 -1.56 -5.06 -10.74
N CYS A 27 -2.77 -5.07 -10.15
CA CYS A 27 -3.18 -4.08 -9.15
C CYS A 27 -3.71 -4.73 -7.86
N SER A 28 -2.97 -4.69 -6.73
CA SER A 28 -3.65 -4.72 -5.43
C SER A 28 -3.10 -3.89 -4.28
N GLY A 29 -1.90 -3.31 -4.37
CA GLY A 29 -1.67 -2.00 -3.72
C GLY A 29 -2.64 -0.97 -4.34
N LEU A 30 -2.77 -1.03 -5.66
CA LEU A 30 -3.82 -0.35 -6.40
C LEU A 30 -5.23 -0.88 -6.12
N LYS A 31 -5.47 -2.02 -5.46
CA LYS A 31 -6.83 -2.55 -5.16
C LYS A 31 -7.30 -2.19 -3.77
N VAL A 32 -6.41 -1.93 -2.81
CA VAL A 32 -6.79 -1.17 -1.61
C VAL A 32 -7.04 0.29 -2.00
N VAL A 33 -6.24 0.83 -2.93
CA VAL A 33 -6.46 2.14 -3.53
C VAL A 33 -7.59 2.15 -4.56
N GLU A 34 -7.98 1.05 -5.23
CA GLU A 34 -9.09 0.94 -6.23
C GLU A 34 -10.38 0.44 -5.58
N GLU A 35 -10.36 -0.35 -4.51
CA GLU A 35 -11.53 -0.58 -3.65
C GLU A 35 -11.83 0.70 -2.89
N ARG A 36 -10.80 1.43 -2.45
CA ARG A 36 -10.97 2.79 -1.95
C ARG A 36 -11.27 3.77 -3.08
N LEU A 37 -10.81 3.67 -4.33
CA LEU A 37 -11.10 4.61 -5.44
C LEU A 37 -12.35 4.28 -6.27
N SER A 38 -12.87 3.05 -6.22
CA SER A 38 -14.10 2.51 -6.83
C SER A 38 -14.56 3.19 -8.13
N ILE A 39 -13.73 3.19 -9.17
CA ILE A 39 -14.26 3.19 -10.54
C ILE A 39 -14.73 1.76 -10.81
N VAL A 40 -16.03 1.54 -10.61
CA VAL A 40 -16.95 0.48 -11.08
C VAL A 40 -17.88 -0.01 -9.96
N THR A 41 -19.09 0.56 -10.06
CA THR A 41 -20.46 0.13 -9.70
C THR A 41 -20.79 -0.42 -8.31
N ASP A 42 -21.73 0.31 -7.71
CA ASP A 42 -22.56 -0.03 -6.56
C ASP A 42 -23.07 -1.47 -6.50
N GLY A 43 -23.21 -1.92 -5.26
CA GLY A 43 -24.12 -2.97 -4.83
C GLY A 43 -24.70 -2.60 -3.46
N ASP A 44 -25.63 -1.64 -3.50
CA ASP A 44 -26.70 -1.31 -2.55
C ASP A 44 -26.51 -1.47 -1.03
N MET A 45 -26.74 -0.37 -0.31
CA MET A 45 -27.75 -0.36 0.77
C MET A 45 -28.58 0.94 0.75
N ASP A 46 -29.84 0.78 0.37
CA ASP A 46 -30.91 1.77 0.24
C ASP A 46 -31.51 2.19 1.60
N PHE A 47 -31.92 3.46 1.73
CA PHE A 47 -33.14 3.83 2.46
C PHE A 47 -33.65 5.22 2.03
N GLY A 48 -34.41 5.23 0.93
CA GLY A 48 -35.72 5.87 0.82
C GLY A 48 -35.89 7.36 1.15
N ALA A 49 -36.04 8.19 0.11
CA ALA A 49 -37.01 9.29 0.10
C ALA A 49 -37.28 9.84 -1.33
N VAL A 50 -38.52 9.62 -1.77
CA VAL A 50 -39.34 10.53 -2.60
C VAL A 50 -38.97 10.67 -4.09
N GLY A 51 -39.89 10.15 -4.90
CA GLY A 51 -39.89 10.32 -6.35
C GLY A 51 -40.19 11.72 -6.85
N MET A 52 -40.28 11.77 -8.18
CA MET A 52 -40.35 12.92 -9.08
C MET A 52 -39.00 13.53 -9.43
N PHE A 53 -38.32 12.94 -10.43
CA PHE A 53 -37.92 13.68 -11.64
C PHE A 53 -37.86 12.70 -12.81
N SER A 54 -38.83 12.85 -13.71
CA SER A 54 -38.86 12.21 -15.02
C SER A 54 -37.94 12.96 -15.95
N GLY A 55 -36.98 12.25 -16.54
CA GLY A 55 -36.46 12.54 -17.88
C GLY A 55 -35.10 13.23 -17.95
N VAL A 56 -34.02 12.48 -17.78
CA VAL A 56 -32.80 12.51 -18.62
C VAL A 56 -32.26 11.08 -18.69
N SER A 57 -31.83 10.67 -19.86
CA SER A 57 -31.49 9.32 -20.30
C SER A 57 -30.57 8.52 -19.36
N ASP A 58 -30.98 7.29 -19.04
CA ASP A 58 -30.11 6.19 -18.59
C ASP A 58 -29.05 5.89 -19.66
N GLN A 59 -27.89 6.51 -19.54
CA GLN A 59 -26.64 6.01 -20.12
C GLN A 59 -25.57 6.12 -19.04
N SER A 60 -25.42 5.02 -18.31
CA SER A 60 -24.20 4.70 -17.57
C SER A 60 -23.01 4.85 -18.52
N PRO A 61 -22.02 5.72 -18.27
CA PRO A 61 -20.86 5.79 -19.12
C PRO A 61 -20.04 4.51 -18.93
N GLU A 62 -19.85 3.76 -20.01
CA GLU A 62 -18.83 2.72 -20.07
C GLU A 62 -17.49 3.30 -19.56
N PRO A 63 -16.69 2.55 -18.79
CA PRO A 63 -15.39 3.01 -18.32
C PRO A 63 -14.50 3.28 -19.53
N THR A 64 -14.07 4.53 -19.69
CA THR A 64 -13.11 4.90 -20.74
C THR A 64 -11.78 4.16 -20.50
N PRO A 65 -11.05 3.79 -21.57
CA PRO A 65 -9.77 3.08 -21.48
C PRO A 65 -8.63 3.86 -20.78
N ASP A 66 -8.85 5.14 -20.44
CA ASP A 66 -7.86 6.10 -19.92
C ASP A 66 -8.25 6.61 -18.52
N GLY A 67 -8.16 5.74 -17.50
CA GLY A 67 -8.44 6.12 -16.11
C GLY A 67 -7.48 7.19 -15.55
N PRO A 68 -7.77 7.77 -14.37
CA PRO A 68 -6.98 8.85 -13.76
C PRO A 68 -5.49 8.48 -13.63
N LEU A 69 -5.21 7.24 -13.23
CA LEU A 69 -3.86 6.66 -13.19
C LEU A 69 -3.08 6.84 -14.50
N TRP A 70 -3.74 6.65 -15.64
CA TRP A 70 -3.14 6.79 -16.96
C TRP A 70 -2.89 8.26 -17.32
N ASN A 71 -3.76 9.17 -16.88
CA ASN A 71 -3.52 10.60 -17.03
C ASN A 71 -2.25 11.03 -16.28
N ALA A 72 -2.00 10.48 -15.08
CA ALA A 72 -0.77 10.73 -14.34
C ALA A 72 0.47 10.20 -15.09
N ILE A 73 0.40 9.00 -15.69
CA ILE A 73 1.49 8.46 -16.52
C ILE A 73 1.78 9.37 -17.72
N VAL A 74 0.74 9.82 -18.44
CA VAL A 74 0.90 10.69 -19.62
C VAL A 74 1.58 12.01 -19.24
N LEU A 75 1.27 12.54 -18.06
CA LEU A 75 1.94 13.72 -17.52
C LEU A 75 3.44 13.44 -17.25
N LEU A 76 3.77 12.29 -16.64
CA LEU A 76 5.15 11.87 -16.42
C LEU A 76 5.94 11.68 -17.73
N GLN A 77 5.31 11.09 -18.75
CA GLN A 77 5.92 10.88 -20.07
C GLN A 77 6.32 12.19 -20.73
N ARG A 78 5.42 13.18 -20.74
CA ARG A 78 5.66 14.48 -21.39
C ARG A 78 6.88 15.18 -20.82
N CYS A 79 7.04 15.10 -19.51
CA CYS A 79 8.09 15.80 -18.79
C CYS A 79 9.43 15.03 -18.79
N SER A 80 9.48 13.89 -19.49
CA SER A 80 10.63 13.00 -19.53
C SER A 80 11.01 12.61 -20.97
N PRO A 81 11.27 13.58 -21.87
CA PRO A 81 11.50 13.32 -23.30
C PRO A 81 12.77 12.53 -23.59
N ALA A 82 13.71 12.48 -22.64
CA ALA A 82 14.96 11.71 -22.75
C ALA A 82 14.75 10.19 -22.52
N VAL A 83 13.55 9.78 -22.11
CA VAL A 83 13.24 8.40 -21.74
C VAL A 83 12.67 7.66 -22.95
N PRO A 84 13.15 6.45 -23.26
CA PRO A 84 12.64 5.66 -24.39
C PRO A 84 11.12 5.46 -24.33
N SER A 85 10.45 5.57 -25.48
CA SER A 85 8.99 5.37 -25.59
C SER A 85 8.53 3.98 -25.15
N SER A 86 9.43 2.99 -25.18
CA SER A 86 9.16 1.62 -24.73
C SER A 86 8.82 1.52 -23.25
N ILE A 87 9.34 2.42 -22.41
CA ILE A 87 9.05 2.44 -20.96
C ILE A 87 7.60 2.87 -20.69
N TRP A 88 7.05 3.69 -21.59
CA TRP A 88 5.71 4.24 -21.46
C TRP A 88 4.62 3.34 -22.05
N GLN A 89 4.96 2.14 -22.50
CA GLN A 89 3.97 1.19 -22.99
C GLN A 89 3.15 0.64 -21.82
N ARG A 90 1.85 0.45 -22.06
CA ARG A 90 0.90 0.01 -21.03
C ARG A 90 1.28 -1.30 -20.39
N ASP A 91 1.57 -2.30 -21.22
CA ASP A 91 1.97 -3.61 -20.74
C ASP A 91 3.26 -3.53 -19.90
N THR A 92 4.18 -2.64 -20.25
CA THR A 92 5.42 -2.40 -19.50
C THR A 92 5.14 -1.77 -18.15
N ILE A 93 4.30 -0.74 -18.08
CA ILE A 93 3.97 -0.05 -16.83
C ILE A 93 3.17 -0.97 -15.89
N GLU A 94 2.15 -1.63 -16.42
CA GLU A 94 1.37 -2.61 -15.65
C GLU A 94 2.28 -3.73 -15.12
N SER A 95 3.25 -4.16 -15.94
CA SER A 95 4.25 -5.15 -15.52
C SER A 95 5.26 -4.61 -14.49
N LEU A 96 5.65 -3.33 -14.55
CA LEU A 96 6.54 -2.70 -13.57
C LEU A 96 5.85 -2.60 -12.20
N TRP A 97 4.54 -2.36 -12.19
CA TRP A 97 3.74 -2.23 -10.97
C TRP A 97 3.36 -3.57 -10.34
N SER A 98 3.35 -4.65 -11.12
CA SER A 98 2.96 -5.98 -10.64
C SER A 98 4.00 -6.69 -9.75
N SER A 99 5.11 -6.04 -9.37
CA SER A 99 6.24 -6.57 -8.54
C SER A 99 6.85 -7.92 -8.98
N ARG A 100 6.43 -8.45 -10.14
CA ARG A 100 6.83 -9.74 -10.73
C ARG A 100 6.88 -9.65 -12.27
N GLY A 101 7.29 -8.49 -12.78
CA GLY A 101 7.48 -8.33 -14.22
C GLY A 101 8.52 -9.33 -14.76
N PRO A 102 8.42 -9.73 -16.04
CA PRO A 102 9.42 -10.58 -16.65
C PRO A 102 10.81 -9.90 -16.64
N PRO A 103 11.91 -10.67 -16.83
CA PRO A 103 13.27 -10.19 -16.59
C PRO A 103 13.65 -8.92 -17.39
N ASP A 104 13.08 -8.77 -18.58
CA ASP A 104 13.19 -7.61 -19.46
C ASP A 104 12.59 -6.33 -18.85
N VAL A 105 11.55 -6.45 -18.03
CA VAL A 105 10.94 -5.33 -17.32
C VAL A 105 11.75 -4.92 -16.09
N LEU A 106 12.46 -5.86 -15.45
CA LEU A 106 13.38 -5.57 -14.33
C LEU A 106 14.57 -4.70 -14.78
N GLU A 107 15.05 -4.84 -16.02
CA GLU A 107 16.12 -4.01 -16.57
C GLU A 107 15.70 -2.53 -16.71
N ILE A 108 14.40 -2.28 -16.91
CA ILE A 108 13.83 -0.95 -17.14
C ILE A 108 13.45 -0.26 -15.83
N ALA A 109 13.18 -1.03 -14.76
CA ALA A 109 12.70 -0.51 -13.48
C ALA A 109 13.56 0.62 -12.88
N PRO A 110 14.92 0.57 -12.89
CA PRO A 110 15.74 1.67 -12.38
C PRO A 110 15.58 2.97 -13.16
N GLN A 111 15.37 2.87 -14.48
CA GLN A 111 15.17 4.04 -15.34
C GLN A 111 13.80 4.66 -15.07
N PHE A 112 12.73 3.84 -15.04
CA PHE A 112 11.38 4.29 -14.68
C PHE A 112 11.35 4.96 -13.30
N PHE A 113 12.05 4.36 -12.34
CA PHE A 113 12.20 4.90 -10.99
C PHE A 113 12.92 6.26 -10.98
N THR A 114 14.01 6.42 -11.73
CA THR A 114 14.73 7.71 -11.86
C THR A 114 13.83 8.81 -12.41
N VAL A 115 12.99 8.46 -13.38
CA VAL A 115 12.04 9.39 -14.00
C VAL A 115 11.01 9.88 -13.00
N LEU A 116 10.47 8.96 -12.20
CA LEU A 116 9.51 9.29 -11.15
C LEU A 116 10.12 10.25 -10.12
N CYS A 117 11.36 10.00 -9.68
CA CYS A 117 12.10 10.89 -8.79
C CYS A 117 12.27 12.28 -9.38
N ASN A 118 12.68 12.37 -10.65
CA ASN A 118 12.86 13.65 -11.33
C ASN A 118 11.54 14.42 -11.42
N ALA A 119 10.45 13.74 -11.75
CA ALA A 119 9.15 14.37 -11.86
C ALA A 119 8.67 14.95 -10.52
N ILE A 120 8.82 14.18 -9.43
CA ILE A 120 8.46 14.66 -8.09
C ILE A 120 9.38 15.82 -7.65
N ALA A 121 10.67 15.76 -7.97
CA ALA A 121 11.59 16.87 -7.68
C ALA A 121 11.18 18.17 -8.39
N GLN A 122 10.67 18.09 -9.63
CA GLN A 122 10.18 19.27 -10.37
C GLN A 122 9.02 19.97 -9.67
N LEU A 123 8.19 19.27 -8.89
CA LEU A 123 7.12 19.88 -8.10
C LEU A 123 7.63 20.87 -7.04
N SER A 124 8.90 20.73 -6.63
CA SER A 124 9.55 21.64 -5.69
C SER A 124 10.23 22.83 -6.39
N ILE A 125 10.29 22.85 -7.72
CA ILE A 125 10.95 23.89 -8.51
C ILE A 125 9.90 24.91 -8.98
N PRO A 126 10.04 26.21 -8.63
CA PRO A 126 9.12 27.23 -9.09
C PRO A 126 9.06 27.31 -10.62
N SER A 127 7.85 27.42 -11.18
CA SER A 127 7.61 27.54 -12.63
C SER A 127 8.11 26.37 -13.48
N SER A 128 8.29 25.19 -12.88
CA SER A 128 8.58 23.98 -13.65
C SER A 128 7.37 23.57 -14.49
N GLU A 129 7.61 22.86 -15.59
CA GLU A 129 6.53 22.38 -16.47
C GLU A 129 5.55 21.45 -15.72
N ILE A 130 6.07 20.59 -14.84
CA ILE A 130 5.26 19.68 -14.02
C ILE A 130 4.52 20.44 -12.91
N GLY A 131 5.20 21.39 -12.25
CA GLY A 131 4.69 22.11 -11.09
C GLY A 131 3.72 23.25 -11.42
N THR A 132 3.55 23.60 -12.69
CA THR A 132 2.69 24.71 -13.11
C THR A 132 1.36 24.17 -13.65
N PRO A 133 0.24 24.40 -12.94
CA PRO A 133 -1.06 23.95 -13.42
C PRO A 133 -1.61 24.87 -14.53
N ARG A 134 -2.58 24.37 -15.30
CA ARG A 134 -3.22 25.13 -16.40
C ARG A 134 -4.13 26.26 -15.90
N GLU A 135 -4.42 27.23 -16.76
CA GLU A 135 -5.03 28.54 -16.43
C GLU A 135 -6.50 28.53 -15.93
N SER A 136 -7.13 27.37 -15.69
CA SER A 136 -8.50 27.29 -15.14
C SER A 136 -8.54 26.57 -13.79
N THR A 137 -9.46 26.97 -12.90
CA THR A 137 -9.61 26.37 -11.57
C THR A 137 -9.89 24.87 -11.62
N VAL A 138 -10.80 24.44 -12.50
CA VAL A 138 -11.12 23.01 -12.70
C VAL A 138 -9.91 22.24 -13.21
N SER A 139 -9.09 22.85 -14.08
CA SER A 139 -7.85 22.20 -14.54
C SER A 139 -6.75 22.16 -13.47
N GLN A 140 -6.78 23.06 -12.49
CA GLN A 140 -5.85 23.05 -11.35
C GLN A 140 -6.18 21.92 -10.37
N GLU A 141 -7.46 21.76 -10.05
CA GLU A 141 -7.95 20.66 -9.20
C GLU A 141 -7.61 19.30 -9.81
N GLU A 142 -7.94 19.10 -11.09
CA GLU A 142 -7.63 17.86 -11.81
C GLU A 142 -6.12 17.59 -11.90
N TRP A 143 -5.32 18.62 -12.21
CA TRP A 143 -3.86 18.48 -12.22
C TRP A 143 -3.32 18.07 -10.86
N ALA A 144 -3.80 18.70 -9.79
CA ALA A 144 -3.35 18.40 -8.43
C ALA A 144 -3.78 16.99 -8.02
N PHE A 145 -5.01 16.59 -8.34
CA PHE A 145 -5.51 15.24 -8.10
C PHE A 145 -4.59 14.19 -8.75
N GLN A 146 -4.28 14.33 -10.04
CA GLN A 146 -3.41 13.38 -10.74
C GLN A 146 -1.97 13.39 -10.22
N THR A 147 -1.46 14.57 -9.87
CA THR A 147 -0.12 14.71 -9.30
C THR A 147 -0.02 14.01 -7.95
N VAL A 148 -0.99 14.22 -7.08
CA VAL A 148 -1.05 13.59 -5.76
C VAL A 148 -1.26 12.09 -5.89
N LEU A 149 -2.10 11.62 -6.82
CA LEU A 149 -2.25 10.19 -7.11
C LEU A 149 -0.91 9.58 -7.57
N GLY A 150 -0.20 10.25 -8.46
CA GLY A 150 1.16 9.88 -8.87
C GLY A 150 2.14 9.75 -7.69
N ILE A 151 2.08 10.67 -6.73
CA ILE A 151 2.89 10.63 -5.50
C ILE A 151 2.51 9.43 -4.63
N VAL A 152 1.21 9.15 -4.43
CA VAL A 152 0.75 7.99 -3.65
C VAL A 152 1.28 6.70 -4.26
N LEU A 153 1.20 6.56 -5.58
CA LEU A 153 1.70 5.39 -6.30
C LEU A 153 3.23 5.27 -6.21
N ALA A 154 3.94 6.38 -6.37
CA ALA A 154 5.38 6.43 -6.17
C ALA A 154 5.75 5.96 -4.77
N GLY A 155 5.01 6.42 -3.76
CA GLY A 155 5.13 5.98 -2.38
C GLY A 155 4.96 4.46 -2.26
N LEU A 156 3.81 3.92 -2.70
CA LEU A 156 3.53 2.48 -2.69
C LEU A 156 4.63 1.64 -3.36
N LEU A 157 5.16 2.11 -4.48
CA LEU A 157 6.21 1.42 -5.23
C LEU A 157 7.61 1.54 -4.61
N THR A 158 7.77 2.37 -3.59
CA THR A 158 9.09 2.68 -3.02
C THR A 158 9.16 2.69 -1.50
N GLU A 159 8.04 2.39 -0.83
CA GLU A 159 7.93 2.21 0.61
C GLU A 159 9.06 1.36 1.17
N GLY A 160 9.69 1.85 2.23
CA GLY A 160 10.84 1.20 2.87
C GLY A 160 12.14 1.25 2.07
N ASN A 161 12.10 1.36 0.75
CA ASN A 161 13.29 1.32 -0.11
C ASN A 161 13.99 2.69 -0.24
N ILE A 162 13.23 3.78 -0.17
CA ILE A 162 13.72 5.15 -0.37
C ILE A 162 13.46 5.96 0.88
N LYS A 163 14.45 6.71 1.35
CA LYS A 163 14.31 7.55 2.55
C LYS A 163 13.55 8.84 2.26
N GLU A 164 13.63 9.33 1.03
CA GLU A 164 13.01 10.54 0.54
C GLU A 164 11.48 10.40 0.33
N THR A 165 10.92 9.19 0.40
CA THR A 165 9.46 8.97 0.25
C THR A 165 8.64 9.86 1.19
N GLY A 166 9.09 10.05 2.45
CA GLY A 166 8.43 10.99 3.38
C GLY A 166 8.38 12.44 2.88
N ASN A 167 9.39 12.90 2.12
CA ASN A 167 9.37 14.24 1.50
C ASN A 167 8.33 14.31 0.38
N TRP A 168 8.19 13.25 -0.42
CA TRP A 168 7.21 13.19 -1.50
C TRP A 168 5.78 13.23 -0.94
N ILE A 169 5.54 12.49 0.13
CA ILE A 169 4.28 12.51 0.88
C ILE A 169 3.96 13.92 1.38
N ALA A 170 4.94 14.64 1.92
CA ALA A 170 4.76 16.02 2.36
C ALA A 170 4.36 16.96 1.20
N ILE A 171 4.97 16.79 0.02
CA ILE A 171 4.59 17.52 -1.20
C ILE A 171 3.15 17.20 -1.59
N GLY A 172 2.78 15.91 -1.64
CA GLY A 172 1.43 15.47 -1.98
C GLY A 172 0.38 16.03 -1.02
N TYR A 173 0.67 16.02 0.28
CA TYR A 173 -0.21 16.62 1.28
C TYR A 173 -0.36 18.13 1.10
N ARG A 174 0.74 18.83 0.81
CA ARG A 174 0.67 20.28 0.57
C ARG A 174 -0.19 20.61 -0.64
N LEU A 175 0.00 19.91 -1.76
CA LEU A 175 -0.83 20.04 -2.96
C LEU A 175 -2.30 19.76 -2.64
N MET A 176 -2.58 18.74 -1.84
CA MET A 176 -3.95 18.45 -1.42
C MET A 176 -4.58 19.60 -0.64
N LEU A 177 -3.85 20.24 0.28
CA LEU A 177 -4.39 21.38 1.02
C LEU A 177 -4.60 22.62 0.15
N ASP A 178 -3.74 22.84 -0.85
CA ASP A 178 -3.79 24.01 -1.72
C ASP A 178 -4.87 23.91 -2.80
N TYR A 179 -5.19 22.70 -3.28
CA TYR A 179 -6.07 22.49 -4.43
C TYR A 179 -7.33 21.65 -4.14
N CYS A 180 -7.54 21.16 -2.92
CA CYS A 180 -8.78 20.45 -2.60
C CYS A 180 -9.99 21.39 -2.76
N PRO A 181 -11.06 20.95 -3.46
CA PRO A 181 -12.21 21.80 -3.74
C PRO A 181 -12.92 22.24 -2.44
N ALA A 182 -13.39 23.48 -2.42
CA ALA A 182 -14.09 24.05 -1.27
C ALA A 182 -15.54 23.57 -1.13
N HIS A 183 -16.14 23.09 -2.23
CA HIS A 183 -17.53 22.67 -2.28
C HIS A 183 -17.64 21.16 -2.25
N VAL A 184 -18.66 20.66 -1.54
CA VAL A 184 -18.95 19.22 -1.51
C VAL A 184 -19.74 18.85 -2.76
N ASP A 185 -19.15 18.00 -3.58
CA ASP A 185 -19.64 17.47 -4.85
C ASP A 185 -19.31 15.97 -4.94
N ASP A 186 -19.59 15.34 -6.08
CA ASP A 186 -19.32 13.90 -6.26
C ASP A 186 -17.80 13.59 -6.25
N THR A 187 -16.96 14.52 -6.71
CA THR A 187 -15.48 14.39 -6.71
C THR A 187 -14.89 14.46 -5.30
N SER A 188 -15.60 15.06 -4.33
CA SER A 188 -15.21 15.14 -2.92
C SER A 188 -14.93 13.77 -2.30
N ARG A 189 -15.62 12.71 -2.79
CA ARG A 189 -15.35 11.34 -2.35
C ARG A 189 -13.95 10.90 -2.78
N GLU A 190 -13.53 11.23 -3.99
CA GLU A 190 -12.23 10.87 -4.57
C GLU A 190 -11.08 11.58 -3.85
N TRP A 191 -11.23 12.87 -3.53
CA TRP A 191 -10.26 13.62 -2.72
C TRP A 191 -10.06 13.01 -1.33
N ARG A 192 -11.14 12.57 -0.66
CA ARG A 192 -11.06 11.86 0.62
C ARG A 192 -10.31 10.54 0.50
N LYS A 193 -10.55 9.79 -0.58
CA LYS A 193 -9.88 8.52 -0.87
C LYS A 193 -8.38 8.77 -1.12
N LEU A 194 -8.04 9.83 -1.84
CA LEU A 194 -6.67 10.24 -2.09
C LEU A 194 -5.94 10.65 -0.81
N PHE A 195 -6.60 11.43 0.07
CA PHE A 195 -6.07 11.77 1.40
C PHE A 195 -5.79 10.52 2.24
N SER A 196 -6.73 9.59 2.29
CA SER A 196 -6.57 8.31 2.97
C SER A 196 -5.40 7.51 2.40
N GLY A 197 -5.20 7.53 1.08
CA GLY A 197 -4.05 6.90 0.42
C GLY A 197 -2.72 7.48 0.90
N ILE A 198 -2.59 8.82 0.91
CA ILE A 198 -1.37 9.49 1.43
C ILE A 198 -1.14 9.13 2.90
N GLN A 199 -2.19 9.12 3.73
CA GLN A 199 -2.08 8.76 5.15
C GLN A 199 -1.57 7.33 5.36
N ILE A 200 -2.07 6.37 4.57
CA ILE A 200 -1.67 4.96 4.67
C ILE A 200 -0.19 4.81 4.29
N VAL A 201 0.20 5.34 3.13
CA VAL A 201 1.59 5.29 2.64
C VAL A 201 2.54 5.95 3.66
N ASP A 202 2.14 7.07 4.27
CA ASP A 202 2.92 7.74 5.31
C ASP A 202 3.09 6.90 6.58
N LEU A 203 2.02 6.27 7.04
CA LEU A 203 2.05 5.37 8.18
C LEU A 203 2.93 4.16 7.94
N GLU A 204 2.75 3.50 6.79
CA GLU A 204 3.52 2.33 6.40
C GLU A 204 5.00 2.66 6.24
N HIS A 205 5.31 3.72 5.50
CA HIS A 205 6.68 4.23 5.38
C HIS A 205 7.29 4.57 6.75
N SER A 206 6.58 5.38 7.56
CA SER A 206 7.08 5.80 8.87
C SER A 206 7.27 4.63 9.84
N SER A 207 6.44 3.59 9.73
CA SER A 207 6.52 2.43 10.60
C SER A 207 7.81 1.62 10.42
N ILE A 208 8.29 1.47 9.18
CA ILE A 208 9.55 0.77 8.85
C ILE A 208 10.74 1.48 9.49
N TYR A 209 10.65 2.80 9.62
CA TYR A 209 11.71 3.67 10.15
C TYR A 209 11.50 4.10 11.60
N LEU A 210 10.39 3.70 12.25
CA LEU A 210 9.98 4.20 13.58
C LEU A 210 10.05 5.74 13.67
N SER A 211 9.60 6.41 12.62
CA SER A 211 9.55 7.87 12.52
C SER A 211 8.15 8.42 12.78
N CYS A 212 8.06 9.75 12.92
CA CYS A 212 6.79 10.44 13.00
C CYS A 212 6.14 10.46 11.61
N PRO A 213 4.87 10.04 11.48
CA PRO A 213 4.08 10.36 10.29
C PRO A 213 4.00 11.87 10.09
N VAL A 214 4.08 12.30 8.83
CA VAL A 214 3.97 13.70 8.41
C VAL A 214 2.50 14.15 8.37
N ILE A 215 1.61 13.25 7.97
CA ILE A 215 0.19 13.56 7.77
C ILE A 215 -0.53 13.51 9.12
N PRO A 216 -1.34 14.51 9.47
CA PRO A 216 -2.11 14.46 10.70
C PRO A 216 -3.16 13.34 10.65
N ILE A 217 -3.46 12.76 11.82
CA ILE A 217 -4.51 11.76 12.01
C ILE A 217 -5.86 12.29 11.51
N GLU A 218 -6.20 13.51 11.92
CA GLU A 218 -7.44 14.17 11.55
C GLU A 218 -7.20 15.12 10.39
N ALA A 219 -7.99 14.95 9.33
CA ALA A 219 -7.92 15.84 8.19
C ALA A 219 -8.32 17.27 8.59
N PRO A 220 -7.51 18.29 8.24
CA PRO A 220 -7.80 19.68 8.58
C PRO A 220 -9.03 20.21 7.83
N LEU A 221 -9.29 19.69 6.63
CA LEU A 221 -10.44 20.05 5.82
C LEU A 221 -11.60 19.07 6.09
N PRO A 222 -12.82 19.56 6.41
CA PRO A 222 -13.97 18.70 6.70
C PRO A 222 -14.31 17.71 5.58
N ILE A 223 -14.15 18.13 4.32
CA ILE A 223 -14.38 17.32 3.11
C ILE A 223 -13.53 16.03 3.09
N LEU A 224 -12.32 16.08 3.66
CA LEU A 224 -11.36 14.99 3.69
C LEU A 224 -11.53 14.06 4.91
N ARG A 225 -12.42 14.37 5.85
CA ARG A 225 -12.58 13.55 7.06
C ARG A 225 -13.23 12.21 6.76
N MET A 226 -12.69 11.15 7.36
CA MET A 226 -13.25 9.81 7.33
C MET A 226 -14.25 9.60 8.46
N SER A 227 -15.15 8.62 8.28
CA SER A 227 -16.06 8.21 9.35
C SER A 227 -15.26 7.60 10.52
N PRO A 228 -15.53 7.98 11.77
CA PRO A 228 -14.89 7.38 12.93
C PRO A 228 -15.29 5.90 13.13
N LEU A 229 -16.33 5.43 12.43
CA LEU A 229 -16.75 4.04 12.41
C LEU A 229 -15.95 3.18 11.41
N ASP A 230 -15.16 3.81 10.53
CA ASP A 230 -14.33 3.11 9.54
C ASP A 230 -13.20 2.33 10.25
N GLN A 231 -13.03 1.06 9.87
CA GLN A 231 -12.06 0.16 10.51
C GLN A 231 -10.61 0.53 10.19
N LEU A 232 -10.32 0.99 8.97
CA LEU A 232 -8.98 1.44 8.61
C LEU A 232 -8.66 2.78 9.25
N TYR A 233 -9.66 3.64 9.46
CA TYR A 233 -9.47 4.86 10.26
C TYR A 233 -9.09 4.52 11.71
N LYS A 234 -9.79 3.57 12.34
CA LYS A 234 -9.42 3.08 13.69
C LYS A 234 -8.00 2.51 13.72
N LEU A 235 -7.64 1.67 12.75
CA LEU A 235 -6.28 1.14 12.62
C LEU A 235 -5.26 2.27 12.49
N SER A 236 -5.49 3.22 11.59
CA SER A 236 -4.61 4.38 11.38
C SER A 236 -4.40 5.16 12.68
N ARG A 237 -5.46 5.40 13.47
CA ARG A 237 -5.35 6.05 14.77
C ARG A 237 -4.50 5.27 15.77
N MET A 238 -4.68 3.95 15.86
CA MET A 238 -3.85 3.09 16.70
C MET A 238 -2.38 3.17 16.26
N MET A 239 -2.13 3.13 14.95
CA MET A 239 -0.79 3.22 14.38
C MET A 239 -0.09 4.55 14.68
N HIS A 240 -0.75 5.68 14.44
CA HIS A 240 -0.21 6.99 14.79
C HIS A 240 0.13 7.11 16.28
N THR A 241 -0.78 6.66 17.15
CA THR A 241 -0.60 6.75 18.60
C THR A 241 0.58 5.87 19.04
N GLY A 242 0.62 4.61 18.59
CA GLY A 242 1.70 3.69 18.88
C GLY A 242 3.07 4.18 18.39
N LEU A 243 3.17 4.64 17.14
CA LEU A 243 4.42 5.15 16.56
C LEU A 243 4.95 6.40 17.29
N SER A 244 4.08 7.27 17.79
CA SER A 244 4.48 8.49 18.50
C SER A 244 5.33 8.20 19.75
N HIS A 245 5.14 7.04 20.39
CA HIS A 245 5.93 6.64 21.56
C HIS A 245 7.38 6.27 21.21
N PHE A 246 7.63 5.80 19.99
CA PHE A 246 8.95 5.33 19.54
C PHE A 246 9.66 6.34 18.65
N THR A 247 8.93 7.31 18.12
CA THR A 247 9.45 8.42 17.32
C THR A 247 10.57 9.15 18.07
N GLY A 248 11.71 9.36 17.41
CA GLY A 248 12.84 10.10 17.98
C GLY A 248 13.65 9.32 19.02
N ARG A 249 13.20 8.12 19.43
CA ARG A 249 13.97 7.23 20.32
C ARG A 249 15.19 6.60 19.65
N ARG A 250 15.32 6.66 18.32
CA ARG A 250 16.44 6.08 17.56
C ARG A 250 16.70 4.61 17.92
N LEU A 251 15.63 3.86 18.20
CA LEU A 251 15.73 2.42 18.35
C LEU A 251 16.10 1.81 17.00
N PRO A 252 16.89 0.72 16.97
CA PRO A 252 17.08 -0.06 15.75
C PRO A 252 15.73 -0.47 15.16
N THR A 253 15.60 -0.36 13.84
CA THR A 253 14.37 -0.68 13.09
C THR A 253 14.57 -1.93 12.25
N ILE A 254 13.51 -2.45 11.61
CA ILE A 254 13.62 -3.58 10.66
C ILE A 254 14.71 -3.29 9.61
N TRP A 255 14.76 -2.06 9.09
CA TRP A 255 15.73 -1.69 8.06
C TRP A 255 17.17 -1.56 8.58
N SER A 256 17.35 -1.26 9.86
CA SER A 256 18.68 -1.21 10.48
C SER A 256 19.42 -2.56 10.44
N CYS A 257 18.68 -3.67 10.39
CA CYS A 257 19.25 -5.01 10.26
C CYS A 257 19.87 -5.30 8.89
N PHE A 258 19.49 -4.56 7.85
CA PHE A 258 19.99 -4.75 6.47
C PHE A 258 21.03 -3.70 6.06
N GLN A 259 21.18 -2.63 6.83
CA GLN A 259 22.18 -1.60 6.56
C GLN A 259 23.52 -2.02 7.19
N GLU A 260 24.40 -2.63 6.39
CA GLU A 260 25.76 -3.05 6.80
C GLU A 260 26.66 -1.87 7.28
N SER A 261 26.23 -0.62 7.10
CA SER A 261 27.07 0.58 7.27
C SER A 261 26.72 1.47 8.47
N SER A 262 26.44 0.91 9.65
CA SER A 262 26.27 1.73 10.86
C SER A 262 26.96 1.20 12.12
N LEU A 263 28.11 0.56 11.95
CA LEU A 263 29.11 0.43 13.04
C LEU A 263 29.72 1.79 13.48
N SER A 264 29.26 2.92 12.93
CA SER A 264 29.93 4.23 13.07
C SER A 264 29.05 5.37 13.59
N TYR A 265 27.74 5.19 13.80
CA TYR A 265 26.88 6.17 14.48
C TYR A 265 26.57 5.72 15.92
N HIS A 266 27.61 5.48 16.72
CA HIS A 266 27.51 5.35 18.18
C HIS A 266 27.29 6.72 18.86
N GLY A 267 26.46 7.58 18.27
CA GLY A 267 25.90 8.73 18.97
C GLY A 267 24.74 8.26 19.86
N SER A 268 25.06 7.69 21.02
CA SER A 268 24.14 7.32 22.11
C SER A 268 22.74 6.87 21.62
N ALA A 269 22.66 5.78 20.85
CA ALA A 269 21.36 5.16 20.60
C ALA A 269 20.73 4.80 21.94
N THR A 270 19.55 5.36 22.22
CA THR A 270 18.84 5.10 23.47
C THR A 270 18.54 3.61 23.57
N SER A 271 18.99 2.97 24.65
CA SER A 271 18.77 1.54 24.86
C SER A 271 17.28 1.24 25.02
N PHE A 272 16.86 0.06 24.55
CA PHE A 272 15.53 -0.47 24.81
C PHE A 272 15.28 -0.58 26.33
N THR A 273 14.10 -0.15 26.79
CA THR A 273 13.72 -0.10 28.21
C THR A 273 12.54 -1.02 28.52
N ALA A 274 12.31 -1.30 29.80
CA ALA A 274 11.13 -2.06 30.22
C ALA A 274 9.80 -1.37 29.84
N ILE A 275 9.78 -0.03 29.84
CA ILE A 275 8.62 0.77 29.43
C ILE A 275 8.30 0.52 27.95
N ASP A 276 9.32 0.48 27.09
CA ASP A 276 9.14 0.19 25.66
C ASP A 276 8.46 -1.18 25.47
N GLY A 277 8.86 -2.19 26.25
CA GLY A 277 8.23 -3.52 26.22
C GLY A 277 6.77 -3.52 26.68
N ILE A 278 6.41 -2.70 27.67
CA ILE A 278 5.01 -2.55 28.12
C ILE A 278 4.17 -1.89 27.02
N LEU A 279 4.68 -0.82 26.41
CA LEU A 279 3.99 -0.10 25.33
C LEU A 279 3.76 -0.98 24.10
N ILE A 280 4.75 -1.80 23.72
CA ILE A 280 4.59 -2.77 22.62
C ILE A 280 3.48 -3.77 22.92
N LYS A 281 3.42 -4.33 24.13
CA LYS A 281 2.40 -5.30 24.53
C LYS A 281 1.01 -4.67 24.58
N ASP A 282 0.90 -3.47 25.13
CA ASP A 282 -0.37 -2.74 25.15
C ASP A 282 -0.87 -2.45 23.73
N TRP A 283 0.02 -2.02 22.84
CA TRP A 283 -0.33 -1.77 21.45
C TRP A 283 -0.74 -3.04 20.69
N ALA A 284 -0.03 -4.16 20.88
CA ALA A 284 -0.43 -5.46 20.32
C ALA A 284 -1.81 -5.90 20.83
N LYS A 285 -2.08 -5.68 22.12
CA LYS A 285 -3.39 -5.95 22.71
C LYS A 285 -4.50 -5.08 22.10
N GLN A 286 -4.25 -3.80 21.83
CA GLN A 286 -5.23 -2.94 21.16
C GLN A 286 -5.60 -3.47 19.76
N LEU A 287 -4.64 -4.02 19.01
CA LEU A 287 -4.91 -4.68 17.73
C LEU A 287 -5.75 -5.96 17.90
N ASP A 288 -5.48 -6.75 18.93
CA ASP A 288 -6.25 -7.97 19.25
C ASP A 288 -7.71 -7.63 19.62
N ASP A 289 -7.90 -6.59 20.44
CA ASP A 289 -9.22 -6.10 20.84
C ASP A 289 -9.98 -5.50 19.64
N TRP A 290 -9.28 -4.79 18.74
CA TRP A 290 -9.84 -4.27 17.48
C TRP A 290 -10.36 -5.38 16.56
N LEU A 291 -9.59 -6.45 16.34
CA LEU A 291 -10.02 -7.59 15.52
C LEU A 291 -11.26 -8.28 16.12
N GLN A 292 -11.32 -8.41 17.45
CA GLN A 292 -12.48 -8.98 18.14
C GLN A 292 -13.72 -8.10 17.98
N GLU A 293 -13.57 -6.78 18.12
CA GLU A 293 -14.66 -5.82 17.90
C GLU A 293 -15.21 -5.94 16.47
N PHE A 294 -14.32 -6.05 15.47
CA PHE A 294 -14.72 -6.22 14.07
C PHE A 294 -15.51 -7.51 13.84
N LYS A 295 -15.02 -8.64 14.37
CA LYS A 295 -15.70 -9.94 14.27
C LYS A 295 -17.08 -9.94 14.97
N GLY A 296 -17.21 -9.23 16.08
CA GLY A 296 -18.47 -9.13 16.83
C GLY A 296 -19.55 -8.28 16.15
N LYS A 297 -19.19 -7.45 15.16
CA LYS A 297 -20.12 -6.56 14.45
C LYS A 297 -20.60 -7.10 13.09
N MET A 298 -19.98 -8.17 12.58
CA MET A 298 -20.34 -8.79 11.31
C MET A 298 -21.57 -9.70 11.50
N THR A 299 -22.73 -9.26 11.00
CA THR A 299 -23.96 -10.08 10.96
C THR A 299 -24.02 -10.98 9.71
N GLU A 300 -23.41 -10.53 8.62
CA GLU A 300 -23.23 -11.26 7.35
C GLU A 300 -21.76 -11.04 6.91
N PRO A 301 -21.01 -12.09 6.55
CA PRO A 301 -19.61 -11.93 6.17
C PRO A 301 -19.50 -11.33 4.77
N ASP A 302 -19.19 -10.03 4.68
CA ASP A 302 -18.54 -9.52 3.47
C ASP A 302 -17.11 -10.09 3.42
N ASP A 303 -16.91 -11.09 2.55
CA ASP A 303 -15.70 -11.88 2.45
C ASP A 303 -14.47 -11.03 2.10
N GLN A 304 -14.66 -9.93 1.34
CA GLN A 304 -13.55 -9.06 0.92
C GLN A 304 -13.07 -8.14 2.04
N SER A 305 -13.97 -7.39 2.69
CA SER A 305 -13.58 -6.54 3.83
C SER A 305 -13.04 -7.36 5.01
N SER A 306 -13.56 -8.58 5.20
CA SER A 306 -13.07 -9.51 6.22
C SER A 306 -11.62 -9.95 5.95
N LYS A 307 -11.30 -10.29 4.70
CA LYS A 307 -9.94 -10.64 4.27
C LYS A 307 -8.98 -9.46 4.44
N LEU A 308 -9.40 -8.25 4.04
CA LEU A 308 -8.60 -7.04 4.17
C LEU A 308 -8.29 -6.73 5.64
N VAL A 309 -9.29 -6.72 6.52
CA VAL A 309 -9.08 -6.44 7.95
C VAL A 309 -8.19 -7.49 8.61
N LEU A 310 -8.40 -8.77 8.29
CA LEU A 310 -7.55 -9.85 8.81
C LEU A 310 -6.09 -9.67 8.37
N ARG A 311 -5.86 -9.37 7.10
CA ARG A 311 -4.53 -9.11 6.57
C ARG A 311 -3.87 -7.94 7.27
N GLN A 312 -4.57 -6.81 7.35
CA GLN A 312 -4.06 -5.61 8.00
C GLN A 312 -3.72 -5.88 9.47
N TYR A 313 -4.57 -6.62 10.19
CA TYR A 313 -4.28 -7.07 11.55
C TYR A 313 -3.00 -7.93 11.64
N VAL A 314 -2.87 -8.99 10.82
CA VAL A 314 -1.74 -9.92 10.91
C VAL A 314 -0.42 -9.20 10.68
N LEU A 315 -0.35 -8.35 9.65
CA LEU A 315 0.87 -7.63 9.29
C LEU A 315 1.24 -6.56 10.33
N HIS A 316 0.26 -5.76 10.77
CA HIS A 316 0.51 -4.71 11.76
C HIS A 316 0.85 -5.29 13.13
N ARG A 317 0.25 -6.42 13.52
CA ARG A 317 0.61 -7.13 14.74
C ARG A 317 2.05 -7.63 14.69
N LEU A 318 2.48 -8.21 13.55
CA LEU A 318 3.87 -8.60 13.36
C LEU A 318 4.80 -7.38 13.44
N LEU A 319 4.45 -6.26 12.81
CA LEU A 319 5.24 -5.02 12.87
C LEU A 319 5.45 -4.57 14.31
N VAL A 320 4.37 -4.45 15.10
CA VAL A 320 4.41 -3.98 16.49
C VAL A 320 5.29 -4.87 17.35
N LEU A 321 5.10 -6.18 17.28
CA LEU A 321 5.94 -7.13 18.02
C LEU A 321 7.37 -7.16 17.49
N SER A 322 7.58 -6.89 16.20
CA SER A 322 8.92 -6.86 15.64
C SER A 322 9.77 -5.73 16.20
N ILE A 323 9.21 -4.68 16.81
CA ILE A 323 9.98 -3.53 17.34
C ILE A 323 11.05 -3.99 18.36
N TYR A 324 10.73 -4.94 19.25
CA TYR A 324 11.73 -5.39 20.23
C TYR A 324 12.86 -6.22 19.62
N HIS A 325 12.66 -6.82 18.44
CA HIS A 325 13.63 -7.75 17.86
C HIS A 325 14.90 -7.02 17.39
N PRO A 326 14.86 -6.04 16.46
CA PRO A 326 16.01 -5.19 16.15
C PRO A 326 16.51 -4.43 17.38
N ALA A 327 15.60 -3.91 18.20
CA ALA A 327 15.97 -3.08 19.35
C ALA A 327 16.74 -3.85 20.46
N ARG A 328 16.69 -5.18 20.44
CA ARG A 328 17.40 -6.06 21.38
C ARG A 328 18.46 -6.94 20.69
N SER A 329 19.08 -6.44 19.62
CA SER A 329 20.22 -7.01 18.86
C SER A 329 19.89 -7.79 17.57
N GLY A 330 18.62 -7.92 17.20
CA GLY A 330 18.24 -8.68 16.00
C GLY A 330 18.44 -10.20 16.15
N ASN A 331 18.70 -10.68 17.36
CA ASN A 331 18.86 -12.09 17.69
C ASN A 331 17.71 -12.54 18.59
N LEU A 332 16.85 -13.40 18.04
CA LEU A 332 15.70 -13.97 18.76
C LEU A 332 16.09 -14.72 20.04
N TRP A 333 17.33 -15.19 20.14
CA TRP A 333 17.85 -16.02 21.24
C TRP A 333 18.71 -15.23 22.24
N ALA A 334 18.74 -13.90 22.12
CA ALA A 334 19.46 -13.07 23.07
C ALA A 334 18.84 -13.15 24.48
N HIS A 335 19.67 -13.09 25.52
CA HIS A 335 19.22 -13.11 26.93
C HIS A 335 18.29 -11.95 27.32
N SER A 336 18.18 -10.92 26.47
CA SER A 336 17.31 -9.76 26.63
C SER A 336 15.86 -10.01 26.21
N ILE A 337 15.56 -11.12 25.52
CA ILE A 337 14.20 -11.54 25.13
C ILE A 337 13.68 -12.60 26.09
N THR A 338 12.43 -12.46 26.54
CA THR A 338 11.76 -13.48 27.35
C THR A 338 11.18 -14.59 26.48
N SER A 339 11.06 -15.81 27.02
CA SER A 339 10.47 -16.95 26.30
C SER A 339 9.05 -16.67 25.78
N ASN A 340 8.25 -15.92 26.54
CA ASN A 340 6.89 -15.56 26.13
C ASN A 340 6.90 -14.56 24.96
N GLU A 341 7.77 -13.54 25.00
CA GLU A 341 7.91 -12.59 23.89
C GLU A 341 8.43 -13.28 22.62
N GLN A 342 9.36 -14.22 22.77
CA GLN A 342 9.85 -15.04 21.68
C GLN A 342 8.73 -15.86 21.03
N GLU A 343 7.94 -16.56 21.85
CA GLU A 343 6.81 -17.38 21.37
C GLU A 343 5.79 -16.52 20.64
N GLU A 344 5.43 -15.37 21.22
CA GLU A 344 4.50 -14.43 20.63
C GLU A 344 4.98 -13.89 19.27
N LEU A 345 6.28 -13.56 19.15
CA LEU A 345 6.86 -13.13 17.87
C LEU A 345 6.75 -14.22 16.81
N LEU A 346 7.15 -15.44 17.18
CA LEU A 346 7.20 -16.58 16.27
C LEU A 346 5.79 -16.96 15.81
N LEU A 347 4.80 -16.91 16.71
CA LEU A 347 3.40 -17.12 16.35
C LEU A 347 2.92 -16.07 15.35
N SER A 348 3.22 -14.79 15.58
CA SER A 348 2.84 -13.70 14.66
C SER A 348 3.52 -13.83 13.29
N ALA A 349 4.80 -14.21 13.27
CA ALA A 349 5.56 -14.42 12.03
C ALA A 349 5.02 -15.62 11.23
N ARG A 350 4.74 -16.75 11.90
CA ARG A 350 4.12 -17.92 11.24
C ARG A 350 2.73 -17.60 10.69
N ALA A 351 1.91 -16.87 11.44
CA ALA A 351 0.60 -16.43 10.97
C ALA A 351 0.71 -15.58 9.69
N THR A 352 1.71 -14.70 9.62
CA THR A 352 2.00 -13.88 8.43
C THR A 352 2.36 -14.73 7.22
N LEU A 353 3.25 -15.72 7.38
CA LEU A 353 3.62 -16.60 6.28
C LEU A 353 2.46 -17.49 5.83
N LYS A 354 1.65 -17.98 6.78
CA LYS A 354 0.46 -18.78 6.48
C LYS A 354 -0.59 -17.96 5.74
N LEU A 355 -0.77 -16.69 6.11
CA LEU A 355 -1.62 -15.75 5.38
C LEU A 355 -1.12 -15.61 3.93
N HIS A 356 0.17 -15.37 3.73
CA HIS A 356 0.76 -15.20 2.39
C HIS A 356 0.58 -16.44 1.49
N GLN A 357 0.60 -17.65 2.05
CA GLN A 357 0.39 -18.87 1.27
C GLN A 357 -1.05 -19.06 0.76
N HIS A 358 -2.03 -18.52 1.50
CA HIS A 358 -3.45 -18.72 1.21
C HIS A 358 -4.10 -17.51 0.54
N ASP A 359 -3.41 -16.37 0.49
CA ASP A 359 -3.89 -15.13 -0.11
C ASP A 359 -3.19 -14.92 -1.46
N ASP A 360 -3.99 -15.05 -2.52
CA ASP A 360 -3.60 -14.90 -3.92
C ASP A 360 -3.70 -13.45 -4.43
N SER A 361 -4.10 -12.51 -3.58
CA SER A 361 -4.07 -11.10 -3.90
C SER A 361 -2.63 -10.59 -3.95
N ILE A 362 -2.42 -9.46 -4.61
CA ILE A 362 -1.10 -8.81 -4.71
C ILE A 362 -0.80 -8.06 -3.38
N TRP A 363 0.46 -7.72 -3.18
CA TRP A 363 0.97 -7.16 -1.94
C TRP A 363 1.65 -5.83 -2.19
N ALA A 364 1.39 -4.85 -1.31
CA ALA A 364 2.12 -3.59 -1.31
C ALA A 364 3.59 -3.84 -0.93
N ASN A 365 4.47 -2.89 -1.20
CA ASN A 365 5.88 -3.05 -0.84
C ASN A 365 6.07 -3.20 0.67
N TRP A 366 5.32 -2.43 1.47
CA TRP A 366 5.32 -2.60 2.92
C TRP A 366 4.95 -4.03 3.33
N ASP A 367 3.91 -4.60 2.73
CA ASP A 367 3.51 -5.98 2.99
C ASP A 367 4.64 -6.98 2.68
N LEU A 368 5.30 -6.82 1.53
CA LEU A 368 6.40 -7.70 1.10
C LEU A 368 7.61 -7.61 2.02
N ILE A 369 7.87 -6.42 2.58
CA ILE A 369 8.88 -6.20 3.63
C ILE A 369 8.46 -6.99 4.89
N MET A 370 7.20 -6.89 5.31
CA MET A 370 6.70 -7.60 6.49
C MET A 370 6.71 -9.13 6.31
N ILE A 371 6.32 -9.65 5.15
CA ILE A 371 6.40 -11.08 4.81
C ILE A 371 7.86 -11.56 4.81
N THR A 372 8.76 -10.76 4.22
CA THR A 372 10.20 -11.05 4.25
C THR A 372 10.72 -11.10 5.67
N TRP A 373 10.34 -10.14 6.49
CA TRP A 373 10.75 -10.07 7.88
C TRP A 373 10.24 -11.27 8.69
N ALA A 374 8.98 -11.66 8.46
CA ALA A 374 8.39 -12.87 9.04
C ALA A 374 9.21 -14.13 8.70
N ALA A 375 9.61 -14.28 7.43
CA ALA A 375 10.42 -15.40 6.99
C ALA A 375 11.77 -15.46 7.73
N LEU A 376 12.43 -14.31 7.90
CA LEU A 376 13.70 -14.23 8.63
C LEU A 376 13.54 -14.59 10.11
N ILE A 377 12.48 -14.11 10.76
CA ILE A 377 12.17 -14.48 12.15
C ILE A 377 11.94 -16.00 12.29
N VAL A 378 11.15 -16.60 11.40
CA VAL A 378 10.88 -18.05 11.43
C VAL A 378 12.15 -18.85 11.19
N LEU A 379 13.02 -18.41 10.27
CA LEU A 379 14.32 -19.04 10.04
C LEU A 379 15.21 -19.00 11.30
N GLN A 380 15.25 -17.87 12.01
CA GLN A 380 15.95 -17.80 13.30
C GLN A 380 15.31 -18.74 14.34
N GLY A 381 13.98 -18.86 14.35
CA GLY A 381 13.22 -19.82 15.16
C GLY A 381 13.65 -21.28 14.95
N LEU A 382 13.77 -21.68 13.68
CA LEU A 382 14.23 -23.01 13.30
C LEU A 382 15.69 -23.26 13.70
N GLN A 383 16.57 -22.26 13.55
CA GLN A 383 17.98 -22.37 13.94
C GLN A 383 18.17 -22.63 15.44
N GLY A 384 17.32 -22.07 16.31
CA GLY A 384 17.35 -22.39 17.74
C GLY A 384 16.42 -23.53 18.17
N GLY A 385 15.96 -24.35 17.22
CA GLY A 385 15.24 -25.60 17.52
C GLY A 385 13.77 -25.42 17.92
N VAL A 386 13.19 -24.24 17.72
CA VAL A 386 11.76 -23.98 17.99
C VAL A 386 11.01 -23.86 16.67
N GLY A 387 10.52 -24.99 16.16
CA GLY A 387 9.59 -25.05 15.03
C GLY A 387 9.49 -26.39 14.33
N GLU A 388 8.32 -26.69 13.76
CA GLU A 388 8.16 -27.74 12.76
C GLU A 388 8.62 -27.21 11.39
N ILE A 389 9.35 -28.05 10.65
CA ILE A 389 9.76 -27.76 9.27
C ILE A 389 8.52 -27.97 8.39
N ASP A 390 7.66 -26.98 8.28
CA ASP A 390 6.75 -26.89 7.13
C ASP A 390 7.60 -26.44 5.93
N GLY A 391 8.35 -27.39 5.36
CA GLY A 391 9.38 -27.16 4.34
C GLY A 391 8.86 -26.44 3.08
N ASN A 392 7.54 -26.43 2.86
CA ASN A 392 6.91 -25.69 1.77
C ASN A 392 6.84 -24.16 2.01
N ILE A 393 6.86 -23.67 3.26
CA ILE A 393 6.71 -22.23 3.57
C ILE A 393 7.94 -21.43 3.15
N ILE A 394 9.13 -21.97 3.39
CA ILE A 394 10.41 -21.27 3.19
C ILE A 394 10.87 -21.36 1.73
N ASP A 395 10.64 -22.50 1.08
CA ASP A 395 11.07 -22.75 -0.30
C ASP A 395 10.30 -21.89 -1.32
N VAL A 396 9.04 -21.57 -1.06
CA VAL A 396 8.24 -20.69 -1.94
C VAL A 396 8.73 -19.24 -1.89
N HIS A 397 9.07 -18.72 -0.70
CA HIS A 397 9.57 -17.34 -0.57
C HIS A 397 11.01 -17.17 -1.06
N ALA A 398 11.88 -18.15 -0.80
CA ALA A 398 13.27 -18.11 -1.26
C ALA A 398 13.40 -18.21 -2.80
N ARG A 399 12.47 -18.92 -3.45
CA ARG A 399 12.39 -18.99 -4.92
C ARG A 399 11.78 -17.73 -5.55
N SER A 400 10.94 -16.99 -4.82
CA SER A 400 10.35 -15.71 -5.27
C SER A 400 11.33 -14.53 -5.28
N LYS A 401 12.56 -14.70 -4.78
CA LYS A 401 13.60 -13.65 -4.67
C LYS A 401 14.80 -13.85 -5.59
N ARG A 402 14.75 -14.82 -6.52
CA ARG A 402 15.78 -14.98 -7.56
C ARG A 402 15.34 -14.41 -8.87
#